data_AF-A0A367LVQ7-F1
#
_entry.id   AF-A0A367LVQ7-F1
#
_cell.length_a   1.000
_cell.length_b   1.000
_cell.length_c   1.000
_cell.angle_alpha   90.00
_cell.angle_beta   90.00
_cell.angle_gamma   90.00
#
_symmetry.space_group_name_H-M   'P 1'
#
loop_
_entity.id
_entity.type
_entity.pdbx_description
1 polymer ?
#
loop_
_entity_poly.entity_id
_entity_poly.type
_entity_poly.pdbx_seq_one_letter_code
_entity_poly.pdbx_strand_id
1 'polypeptide(L)'
;QFEVNLHHVADPMKACDYAVLLKRLIKNIAYDHEMDTTFMAKPYPGQAGNGLHVHISLLDKHGNNIFTSEDPEQNAALRHAIGGVLETLPASMAFLCP
;
A
#
# COMPACT_ATOMS: atom_id res chain seq x y z
N GLN A 1 0.27 -16.68 8.03
CA GLN A 1 0.37 -15.33 7.46
C GLN A 1 -0.76 -14.50 8.04
N PHE A 2 -0.51 -13.24 8.39
CA PHE A 2 -1.50 -12.34 9.00
C PHE A 2 -1.41 -10.96 8.33
N GLU A 3 -2.50 -10.21 8.43
CA GLU A 3 -2.61 -8.84 7.93
C GLU A 3 -3.29 -7.98 8.99
N VAL A 4 -2.75 -6.78 9.24
CA VAL A 4 -3.34 -5.77 10.12
C VAL A 4 -3.48 -4.49 9.31
N ASN A 5 -4.70 -3.99 9.19
CA ASN A 5 -5.01 -2.86 8.34
C ASN A 5 -4.99 -1.53 9.11
N LEU A 6 -4.49 -0.50 8.45
CA LEU A 6 -4.56 0.89 8.90
C LEU A 6 -5.73 1.60 8.21
N HIS A 7 -6.33 2.58 8.89
CA HIS A 7 -7.31 3.44 8.26
C HIS A 7 -6.65 4.37 7.23
N HIS A 8 -7.36 4.60 6.11
CA HIS A 8 -6.94 5.57 5.11
C HIS A 8 -6.90 6.98 5.69
N VAL A 9 -5.88 7.76 5.31
CA VAL A 9 -5.70 9.15 5.74
C VAL A 9 -5.38 10.02 4.53
N ALA A 10 -5.81 11.28 4.56
CA ALA A 10 -5.61 12.21 3.45
C ALA A 10 -4.14 12.61 3.24
N ASP A 11 -3.33 12.58 4.29
CA ASP A 11 -1.90 12.93 4.24
C ASP A 11 -1.04 11.69 3.92
N PRO A 12 -0.42 11.60 2.73
CA PRO A 12 0.38 10.44 2.34
C PRO A 12 1.67 10.31 3.15
N MET A 13 2.25 11.41 3.64
CA MET A 13 3.46 11.33 4.50
C MET A 13 3.11 10.68 5.83
N LYS A 14 1.98 11.07 6.41
CA LYS A 14 1.46 10.47 7.63
C LYS A 14 1.08 8.99 7.45
N ALA A 15 0.54 8.61 6.29
CA ALA A 15 0.29 7.22 5.96
C ALA A 15 1.60 6.38 5.95
N CYS A 16 2.67 6.92 5.36
CA CYS A 16 3.99 6.29 5.38
C CYS A 16 4.55 6.13 6.80
N ASP A 17 4.43 7.17 7.64
CA ASP A 17 4.85 7.11 9.04
C ASP A 17 4.12 5.99 9.78
N TYR A 18 2.80 5.89 9.61
CA TYR A 18 1.99 4.85 10.23
C TYR A 18 2.40 3.44 9.78
N ALA A 19 2.69 3.23 8.48
CA ALA A 19 3.14 1.94 7.99
C ALA A 19 4.49 1.51 8.60
N VAL A 20 5.44 2.43 8.71
CA VAL A 20 6.75 2.17 9.33
C VAL A 20 6.60 1.90 10.82
N LEU A 21 5.78 2.69 11.52
CA LEU A 21 5.49 2.51 12.94
C LEU A 21 4.79 1.17 13.22
N LEU A 22 3.81 0.78 12.39
CA LEU A 22 3.13 -0.51 12.52
C LEU A 22 4.11 -1.67 12.37
N LYS A 23 4.99 -1.64 11.35
CA LYS A 23 6.03 -2.67 11.16
C LYS A 23 6.94 -2.79 12.39
N ARG A 24 7.35 -1.67 12.98
CA ARG A 24 8.19 -1.65 14.20
C ARG A 24 7.44 -2.18 15.41
N LEU A 25 6.19 -1.77 15.59
CA LEU A 25 5.33 -2.22 16.68
C LEU A 25 5.13 -3.73 16.63
N ILE A 26 4.76 -4.27 15.46
CA ILE A 26 4.57 -5.72 15.28
C ILE A 26 5.83 -6.49 15.65
N LYS A 27 7.01 -6.03 15.18
CA LYS A 27 8.29 -6.68 15.51
C LYS A 27 8.57 -6.69 17.01
N ASN A 28 8.39 -5.55 17.70
CA ASN A 28 8.66 -5.44 19.13
C ASN A 28 7.68 -6.27 19.96
N ILE A 29 6.38 -6.19 19.67
CA ILE A 29 5.38 -6.99 20.39
C ILE A 29 5.61 -8.48 20.17
N ALA A 30 5.91 -8.93 18.94
CA ALA A 30 6.23 -10.33 18.70
C ALA A 30 7.44 -10.78 19.50
N TYR A 31 8.49 -9.97 19.57
CA TYR A 31 9.69 -10.24 20.37
C TYR A 31 9.35 -10.39 21.86
N ASP A 32 8.53 -9.50 22.42
CA ASP A 32 8.08 -9.56 23.82
C ASP A 32 7.26 -10.84 24.11
N HIS A 33 6.63 -11.42 23.09
CA HIS A 33 5.92 -12.69 23.14
C HIS A 33 6.77 -13.91 22.75
N GLU A 34 8.10 -13.79 22.71
CA GLU A 34 9.04 -14.84 22.32
C GLU A 34 8.80 -15.40 20.89
N MET A 35 8.25 -14.57 20.00
CA MET A 35 7.99 -14.89 18.60
C MET A 35 8.90 -14.07 17.66
N ASP A 36 9.06 -14.55 16.44
CA ASP A 36 9.73 -13.81 15.35
C ASP A 36 8.72 -13.41 14.26
N THR A 37 9.01 -12.32 13.55
CA THR A 37 8.19 -11.80 12.45
C THR A 37 9.05 -11.40 11.27
N THR A 38 8.58 -11.72 10.07
CA THR A 38 9.25 -11.33 8.83
C THR A 38 8.28 -10.64 7.87
N PHE A 39 8.79 -9.57 7.26
CA PHE A 39 8.13 -8.84 6.17
C PHE A 39 8.87 -9.07 4.84
N MET A 40 9.71 -10.10 4.77
CA MET A 40 10.36 -10.53 3.53
C MET A 40 9.29 -10.84 2.48
N ALA A 41 9.48 -10.41 1.24
CA ALA A 41 8.50 -10.62 0.17
C ALA A 41 8.19 -12.11 -0.06
N LYS A 42 9.18 -12.99 0.10
CA LYS A 42 9.01 -14.44 -0.04
C LYS A 42 9.82 -15.21 1.00
N PRO A 43 9.31 -15.38 2.23
CA PRO A 43 10.06 -16.03 3.30
C PRO A 43 10.16 -17.55 3.14
N TYR A 44 9.14 -18.18 2.54
CA TYR A 44 9.07 -19.64 2.40
C TYR A 44 8.77 -20.05 0.95
N PRO A 45 9.57 -20.94 0.35
CA PRO A 45 9.25 -21.55 -0.93
C PRO A 45 7.92 -22.31 -0.86
N GLY A 46 7.13 -22.27 -1.94
CA GLY A 46 5.85 -22.98 -2.03
C GLY A 46 4.68 -22.38 -1.26
N GLN A 47 4.87 -21.30 -0.47
CA GLN A 47 3.79 -20.57 0.21
C GLN A 47 3.54 -19.20 -0.42
N ALA A 48 2.41 -18.55 -0.16
CA ALA A 48 2.18 -17.17 -0.57
C ALA A 48 3.24 -16.22 0.01
N GLY A 49 3.61 -15.19 -0.76
CA GLY A 49 4.54 -14.14 -0.31
C GLY A 49 3.83 -13.04 0.50
N ASN A 50 4.60 -12.11 1.03
CA ASN A 50 4.08 -10.88 1.63
C ASN A 50 4.05 -9.76 0.59
N GLY A 51 2.90 -9.12 0.44
CA GLY A 51 2.73 -7.91 -0.36
C GLY A 51 2.53 -6.68 0.53
N LEU A 52 2.70 -5.50 -0.06
CA LEU A 52 2.28 -4.22 0.51
C LEU A 52 1.36 -3.55 -0.50
N HIS A 53 0.07 -3.87 -0.45
CA HIS A 53 -0.92 -3.21 -1.29
C HIS A 53 -1.16 -1.80 -0.76
N VAL A 54 -1.12 -0.81 -1.64
CA VAL A 54 -1.34 0.60 -1.30
C VAL A 54 -2.61 1.06 -2.00
N HIS A 55 -3.60 1.47 -1.21
CA HIS A 55 -4.82 2.08 -1.74
C HIS A 55 -4.60 3.58 -1.90
N ILE A 56 -4.88 4.11 -3.10
CA ILE A 56 -4.57 5.50 -3.45
C ILE A 56 -5.86 6.22 -3.87
N SER A 57 -6.02 7.45 -3.38
CA SER A 57 -7.05 8.39 -3.80
C SER A 57 -6.41 9.71 -4.17
N LEU A 58 -7.03 10.47 -5.08
CA LEU A 58 -6.58 11.82 -5.43
C LEU A 58 -7.70 12.81 -5.18
N LEU A 59 -7.42 13.81 -4.35
CA LEU A 59 -8.39 14.84 -3.98
C LEU A 59 -8.18 16.10 -4.83
N ASP A 60 -9.28 16.74 -5.25
CA ASP A 60 -9.23 18.08 -5.83
C ASP A 60 -9.00 19.15 -4.76
N LYS A 61 -8.90 20.42 -5.19
CA LYS A 61 -8.72 21.58 -4.29
C LYS A 61 -9.90 21.80 -3.31
N HIS A 62 -11.04 21.15 -3.53
CA HIS A 62 -12.23 21.22 -2.70
C HIS A 62 -12.36 20.00 -1.77
N GLY A 63 -11.43 19.05 -1.84
CA GLY A 63 -11.42 17.83 -1.03
C GLY A 63 -12.23 16.67 -1.61
N ASN A 64 -12.72 16.77 -2.84
CA ASN A 64 -13.47 15.68 -3.48
C ASN A 64 -12.51 14.66 -4.10
N ASN A 65 -12.78 13.37 -3.90
CA ASN A 65 -12.01 12.32 -4.56
C ASN A 65 -12.36 12.25 -6.06
N ILE A 66 -11.42 12.59 -6.91
CA ILE A 66 -11.63 12.62 -8.37
C ILE A 66 -11.75 11.22 -8.98
N PHE A 67 -11.41 10.17 -8.22
CA PHE A 67 -11.61 8.78 -8.62
C PHE A 67 -13.01 8.25 -8.28
N THR A 68 -13.82 8.98 -7.53
CA THR A 68 -15.20 8.59 -7.23
C THR A 68 -16.10 8.83 -8.44
N SER A 69 -16.87 7.81 -8.83
CA SER A 69 -17.86 7.86 -9.92
C SER A 69 -18.93 6.79 -9.69
N GLU A 70 -20.16 7.04 -10.15
CA GLU A 70 -21.22 6.01 -10.23
C GLU A 70 -20.91 4.95 -11.30
N ASP A 71 -20.20 5.35 -12.36
CA ASP A 71 -19.64 4.47 -13.38
C ASP A 71 -18.10 4.62 -13.38
N PRO A 72 -17.39 3.77 -12.62
CA PRO A 72 -15.93 3.83 -12.54
C PRO A 72 -15.22 3.56 -13.87
N GLU A 73 -15.82 2.76 -14.75
CA GLU A 73 -15.23 2.42 -16.06
C GLU A 73 -15.24 3.62 -17.00
N GLN A 74 -16.12 4.59 -16.78
CA GLN A 74 -16.16 5.84 -17.55
C GLN A 74 -15.45 7.00 -16.86
N ASN A 75 -14.87 6.79 -15.66
CA ASN A 75 -14.09 7.83 -14.99
C ASN A 75 -12.74 8.05 -15.69
N ALA A 76 -12.66 9.11 -16.50
CA ALA A 76 -11.45 9.46 -17.24
C ALA A 76 -10.24 9.67 -16.31
N ALA A 77 -10.39 10.34 -15.16
CA ALA A 77 -9.29 10.60 -14.24
C ALA A 77 -8.71 9.30 -13.65
N LEU A 78 -9.57 8.37 -13.23
CA LEU A 78 -9.17 7.06 -12.76
C LEU A 78 -8.45 6.25 -13.86
N ARG A 79 -9.01 6.24 -15.07
CA ARG A 79 -8.40 5.55 -16.22
C ARG A 79 -7.04 6.10 -16.60
N HIS A 80 -6.89 7.42 -16.61
CA HIS A 80 -5.59 8.07 -16.87
C HIS A 80 -4.58 7.75 -15.78
N ALA A 81 -4.98 7.74 -14.50
CA ALA A 81 -4.11 7.37 -13.39
C ALA A 81 -3.62 5.91 -13.52
N ILE A 82 -4.54 4.97 -13.81
CA ILE A 82 -4.19 3.56 -14.05
C ILE A 82 -3.22 3.43 -15.23
N GLY A 83 -3.49 4.13 -16.35
CA GLY A 83 -2.62 4.14 -17.51
C GLY A 83 -1.20 4.60 -17.19
N GLY A 84 -1.06 5.70 -16.43
CA GLY A 84 0.25 6.20 -16.00
C GLY A 84 1.00 5.24 -15.07
N VAL A 85 0.29 4.55 -14.17
CA VAL A 85 0.89 3.48 -13.34
C VAL A 85 1.40 2.36 -14.22
N LEU A 86 0.59 1.85 -15.17
CA LEU A 86 1.00 0.76 -16.07
C LEU A 86 2.22 1.13 -16.93
N GLU A 87 2.27 2.36 -17.44
CA GLU A 87 3.39 2.86 -18.24
C GLU A 87 4.69 2.96 -17.42
N THR A 88 4.59 3.44 -16.18
CA THR A 88 5.76 3.71 -15.31
C THR A 88 6.17 2.50 -14.47
N LEU A 89 5.35 1.47 -14.37
CA LEU A 89 5.59 0.28 -13.54
C LEU A 89 6.92 -0.40 -13.83
N PRO A 90 7.33 -0.65 -15.11
CA PRO A 90 8.59 -1.32 -15.39
C PRO A 90 9.81 -0.58 -14.82
N ALA A 91 9.83 0.75 -14.94
CA ALA A 91 10.91 1.58 -14.39
C ALA A 91 10.85 1.68 -12.86
N SER A 92 9.64 1.65 -12.29
CA SER A 92 9.42 1.78 -10.85
C SER A 92 9.65 0.49 -10.07
N MET A 93 9.73 -0.67 -10.73
CA MET A 93 9.82 -1.97 -10.06
C MET A 93 11.03 -2.10 -9.12
N ALA A 94 12.16 -1.46 -9.44
CA ALA A 94 13.32 -1.47 -8.57
C ALA A 94 13.06 -0.83 -7.19
N PHE A 95 12.10 0.11 -7.11
CA PHE A 95 11.70 0.74 -5.86
C PHE A 95 10.56 -0.01 -5.16
N LEU A 96 9.64 -0.59 -5.92
CA LEU A 96 8.46 -1.29 -5.38
C LEU A 96 8.78 -2.71 -4.91
N CYS A 97 9.76 -3.35 -5.53
CA CYS A 97 10.21 -4.70 -5.23
C CYS A 97 11.74 -4.72 -4.99
N PRO A 98 12.23 -4.01 -3.95
CA PRO A 98 13.66 -3.95 -3.64
C PRO A 98 14.20 -5.24 -2.98
#